data_AF-A0A964HIX6-F1
#
_entry.id   AF-A0A964HIX6-F1
#
_cell.length_a   1.000
_cell.length_b   1.000
_cell.length_c   1.000
_cell.angle_alpha   90.00
_cell.angle_beta   90.00
_cell.angle_gamma   90.00
#
_symmetry.space_group_name_H-M   'P 1'
#
loop_
_entity.id
_entity.type
_entity.pdbx_description
1 polymer ?
#
loop_
_entity_poly.entity_id
_entity_poly.type
_entity_poly.pdbx_seq_one_letter_code
_entity_poly.pdbx_strand_id
1 'polypeptide(L)'
;SVRYTLDRGQLLPPKTDNARRRVPMPPELVAALRAHQQKSPYHAAGLAFVMPESGTPIDLSNLRNRVFHPALAAAELRRIRLYDIRHSYAAWMISLNVEPLQLSKNMGHYDLGFTYRTYGHLMPVSGHDEASRLGKLFTEAGLANEPFVRELKLLYGGKRA
;
A
#
# COMPACT_ATOMS: atom_id res chain seq x y z
N SER A 1 -7.48 10.09 -6.18
CA SER A 1 -6.03 10.44 -6.20
C SER A 1 -5.72 11.37 -5.04
N VAL A 2 -4.60 11.16 -4.34
CA VAL A 2 -4.05 12.08 -3.34
C VAL A 2 -3.43 13.27 -4.05
N ARG A 3 -3.95 14.47 -3.79
CA ARG A 3 -3.53 15.73 -4.44
C ARG A 3 -3.06 16.80 -3.47
N TYR A 4 -3.38 16.64 -2.18
CA TYR A 4 -3.04 17.57 -1.12
C TYR A 4 -2.61 16.78 0.12
N THR A 5 -1.80 17.43 0.95
CA THR A 5 -1.41 16.98 2.29
C THR A 5 -1.85 18.04 3.29
N LEU A 6 -2.30 17.61 4.47
CA LEU A 6 -2.60 18.52 5.57
C LEU A 6 -1.33 18.72 6.41
N ASP A 7 -0.82 19.95 6.47
CA ASP A 7 0.31 20.35 7.31
C ASP A 7 -0.11 21.56 8.15
N ARG A 8 -0.05 21.45 9.48
CA ARG A 8 -0.45 22.50 10.43
C ARG A 8 -1.80 23.17 10.08
N GLY A 9 -2.80 22.36 9.71
CA GLY A 9 -4.15 22.83 9.38
C GLY A 9 -4.33 23.36 7.94
N GLN A 10 -3.27 23.41 7.14
CA GLN A 10 -3.31 23.90 5.77
C GLN A 10 -3.20 22.77 4.75
N LEU A 11 -3.97 22.86 3.67
CA LEU A 11 -3.87 21.94 2.53
C LEU A 11 -2.78 22.43 1.59
N LEU A 12 -1.69 21.67 1.51
CA LEU A 12 -0.54 21.96 0.66
C LEU A 12 -0.42 20.90 -0.44
N PRO A 13 0.17 21.23 -1.61
CA PRO A 13 0.55 20.21 -2.57
C PRO A 13 1.60 19.27 -1.93
N PRO A 14 1.59 17.97 -2.28
CA PRO A 14 2.57 17.04 -1.75
C PRO A 14 4.00 17.45 -2.12
N LYS A 15 4.92 17.30 -1.16
CA LYS A 15 6.33 17.70 -1.30
C LYS A 15 7.14 16.79 -2.25
N THR A 16 6.62 15.60 -2.55
CA THR A 16 7.30 14.61 -3.41
C THR A 16 6.32 14.01 -4.40
N ASP A 17 6.82 13.56 -5.55
CA ASP A 17 6.00 12.92 -6.58
C ASP A 17 5.35 11.64 -6.07
N ASN A 18 6.07 10.85 -5.26
CA ASN A 18 5.57 9.62 -4.66
C ASN A 18 4.35 9.83 -3.73
N ALA A 19 4.19 11.04 -3.18
CA ALA A 19 3.03 11.36 -2.37
C ALA A 19 1.75 11.60 -3.22
N ARG A 20 1.89 11.94 -4.51
CA ARG A 20 0.78 11.97 -5.47
C ARG A 20 0.50 10.56 -5.96
N ARG A 21 -0.60 9.97 -5.48
CA ARG A 21 -0.94 8.57 -5.81
C ARG A 21 -2.43 8.34 -5.99
N ARG A 22 -2.80 7.27 -6.69
CA ARG A 22 -4.18 6.76 -6.68
C ARG A 22 -4.23 5.62 -5.67
N VAL A 23 -5.13 5.75 -4.69
CA VAL A 23 -5.42 4.69 -3.74
C VAL A 23 -6.75 4.06 -4.18
N PRO A 24 -6.78 2.76 -4.46
CA PRO A 24 -8.03 2.05 -4.71
C PRO A 24 -8.95 2.20 -3.50
N MET A 25 -10.21 2.58 -3.74
CA MET A 25 -11.23 2.69 -2.70
C MET A 25 -12.45 1.88 -3.13
N PRO A 26 -12.90 0.91 -2.31
CA PRO A 26 -14.14 0.20 -2.57
C PRO A 26 -15.33 1.17 -2.64
N PRO A 27 -16.34 0.92 -3.50
CA PRO A 27 -17.53 1.75 -3.60
C PRO A 27 -18.22 2.01 -2.26
N GLU A 28 -18.22 1.03 -1.37
CA GLU A 28 -18.81 1.08 -0.03
C GLU A 28 -18.09 2.10 0.85
N LEU A 29 -16.76 2.16 0.78
CA LEU A 29 -15.96 3.16 1.49
C LEU A 29 -16.26 4.56 0.95
N VAL A 30 -16.37 4.71 -0.37
CA VAL A 30 -16.73 6.00 -0.98
C VAL A 30 -18.12 6.45 -0.53
N ALA A 31 -19.11 5.54 -0.51
CA ALA A 31 -20.45 5.83 -0.03
C ALA A 31 -20.47 6.23 1.45
N ALA A 32 -19.75 5.49 2.30
CA ALA A 32 -19.63 5.79 3.73
C ALA A 32 -18.99 7.17 3.98
N LEU A 33 -17.91 7.51 3.26
CA LEU A 33 -17.27 8.83 3.36
C LEU A 33 -18.18 9.97 2.90
N ARG A 34 -18.95 9.76 1.82
CA ARG A 34 -19.94 10.75 1.36
C ARG A 34 -21.05 10.93 2.39
N ALA A 35 -21.61 9.84 2.91
CA ALA A 35 -22.64 9.91 3.93
C ALA A 35 -22.14 10.60 5.21
N HIS A 36 -20.89 10.35 5.61
CA HIS A 36 -20.26 11.04 6.74
C HIS A 36 -20.10 12.53 6.47
N GLN A 37 -19.57 12.90 5.29
CA GLN A 37 -19.41 14.29 4.88
C GLN A 37 -20.73 15.05 4.94
N GLN A 38 -21.83 14.48 4.42
CA GLN A 38 -23.14 15.13 4.37
C GLN A 38 -23.76 15.41 5.75
N LYS A 39 -23.30 14.74 6.81
CA LYS A 39 -23.74 15.04 8.19
C LYS A 39 -23.16 16.34 8.73
N SER A 40 -22.12 16.88 8.10
CA SER A 40 -21.49 18.13 8.51
C SER A 40 -22.21 19.33 7.92
N PRO A 41 -22.46 20.40 8.70
CA PRO A 41 -22.94 21.67 8.14
C PRO A 41 -21.90 22.30 7.18
N TYR A 42 -20.65 21.84 7.22
CA TYR A 42 -19.56 22.31 6.36
C TYR A 42 -19.28 21.41 5.14
N HIS A 43 -20.19 20.51 4.78
CA HIS A 43 -20.01 19.55 3.68
C HIS A 43 -19.64 20.22 2.33
N ALA A 44 -20.10 21.46 2.10
CA ALA A 44 -19.78 22.26 0.91
C ALA A 44 -18.28 22.56 0.75
N ALA A 45 -17.49 22.50 1.83
CA ALA A 45 -16.03 22.68 1.79
C ALA A 45 -15.28 21.51 1.13
N GLY A 46 -15.98 20.40 0.81
CA GLY A 46 -15.37 19.26 0.11
C GLY A 46 -14.48 18.37 0.98
N LEU A 47 -14.42 18.62 2.29
CA LEU A 47 -13.70 17.80 3.27
C LEU A 47 -14.65 16.81 3.94
N ALA A 48 -14.21 15.55 4.08
CA ALA A 48 -14.99 14.52 4.78
C ALA A 48 -14.78 14.54 6.30
N PHE A 49 -13.60 14.97 6.77
CA PHE A 49 -13.24 14.99 8.19
C PHE A 49 -12.90 16.41 8.63
N VAL A 50 -13.82 17.03 9.35
CA VAL A 50 -13.71 18.41 9.84
C VAL A 50 -14.06 18.50 11.32
N MET A 51 -13.59 19.54 11.98
CA MET A 51 -14.01 19.89 13.34
C MET A 51 -15.48 20.37 13.31
N PRO A 52 -16.39 19.78 14.10
CA PRO A 52 -17.82 20.14 14.09
C PRO A 52 -18.12 21.60 14.41
N GLU A 53 -17.24 22.26 15.17
CA GLU A 53 -17.40 23.63 15.64
C GLU A 53 -16.95 24.71 14.64
N SER A 54 -16.06 24.37 13.71
CA SER A 54 -15.38 25.36 12.85
C SER A 54 -15.32 25.01 11.37
N GLY A 55 -15.57 23.74 11.02
CA GLY A 55 -15.41 23.25 9.65
C GLY A 55 -13.95 23.13 9.18
N THR A 56 -12.98 23.45 10.04
CA THR A 56 -11.56 23.29 9.71
C THR A 56 -11.20 21.81 9.62
N PRO A 57 -10.11 21.43 8.91
CA PRO A 57 -9.64 20.05 8.90
C PRO A 57 -9.49 19.49 10.32
N ILE A 58 -9.80 18.20 10.49
CA ILE A 58 -9.75 17.54 11.80
C ILE A 58 -8.35 17.65 12.43
N ASP A 59 -8.31 17.99 13.72
CA ASP A 59 -7.07 17.96 14.48
C ASP A 59 -6.72 16.51 14.87
N LEU A 60 -5.56 16.04 14.40
CA LEU A 60 -5.12 14.66 14.64
C LEU A 60 -4.80 14.37 16.11
N SER A 61 -4.42 15.36 16.90
CA SER A 61 -4.14 15.17 18.33
C SER A 61 -5.45 14.97 19.11
N ASN A 62 -6.47 15.76 18.80
CA ASN A 62 -7.82 15.62 19.33
C ASN A 62 -8.45 14.30 18.89
N LEU A 63 -8.38 13.97 17.59
CA LEU A 63 -8.86 12.68 17.08
C LEU A 63 -8.18 11.51 17.82
N ARG A 64 -6.85 11.55 17.95
CA ARG A 64 -6.08 10.49 18.63
C ARG A 64 -6.49 10.35 20.09
N ASN A 65 -6.47 11.45 20.84
CA ASN A 65 -6.58 11.43 22.30
C ASN A 65 -8.03 11.29 22.78
N ARG A 66 -8.99 11.88 22.07
CA ARG A 66 -10.39 11.97 22.50
C ARG A 66 -11.32 10.98 21.81
N VAL A 67 -10.92 10.42 20.67
CA VAL A 67 -11.76 9.49 19.90
C VAL A 67 -11.07 8.14 19.74
N PHE A 68 -9.89 8.11 19.13
CA PHE A 68 -9.23 6.86 18.75
C PHE A 68 -8.80 6.01 19.94
N HIS A 69 -8.05 6.56 20.89
CA HIS A 69 -7.63 5.81 22.08
C HIS A 69 -8.81 5.38 22.97
N PRO A 70 -9.81 6.24 23.24
CA PRO A 70 -11.03 5.81 23.92
C PRO A 70 -11.78 4.70 23.17
N ALA A 71 -11.87 4.77 21.84
CA ALA A 71 -12.52 3.73 21.04
C ALA A 71 -11.78 2.38 21.11
N LEU A 72 -10.43 2.40 21.11
CA LEU A 72 -9.64 1.18 21.34
C LEU A 72 -9.90 0.60 22.73
N ALA A 73 -9.95 1.44 23.76
CA ALA A 73 -10.23 1.00 25.13
C ALA A 73 -11.64 0.42 25.27
N ALA A 74 -12.64 1.08 24.69
CA ALA A 74 -14.03 0.60 24.68
C ALA A 74 -14.20 -0.72 23.92
N ALA A 75 -13.34 -0.98 22.93
CA ALA A 75 -13.29 -2.24 22.19
C ALA A 75 -12.36 -3.29 22.83
N GLU A 76 -11.79 -3.01 24.01
CA GLU A 76 -10.83 -3.88 24.71
C GLU A 76 -9.59 -4.25 23.87
N LEU A 77 -9.20 -3.35 22.97
CA LEU A 77 -8.04 -3.54 22.09
C LEU A 77 -6.79 -2.94 22.68
N ARG A 78 -5.63 -3.54 22.33
CA ARG A 78 -4.32 -2.98 22.65
C ARG A 78 -4.22 -1.55 22.12
N ARG A 79 -3.56 -0.68 22.88
CA ARG A 79 -3.29 0.68 22.43
C ARG A 79 -2.31 0.67 21.26
N ILE A 80 -2.73 1.19 20.12
CA ILE A 80 -1.91 1.41 18.93
C ILE A 80 -1.90 2.88 18.54
N ARG A 81 -0.96 3.28 17.70
CA ARG A 81 -0.94 4.61 17.08
C ARG A 81 -1.93 4.63 15.92
N LEU A 82 -2.49 5.80 15.62
CA LEU A 82 -3.35 5.97 14.43
C LEU A 82 -2.60 5.56 13.14
N TYR A 83 -1.29 5.81 13.08
CA TYR A 83 -0.44 5.39 11.97
C TYR A 83 -0.34 3.86 11.81
N ASP A 84 -0.55 3.08 12.88
CA ASP A 84 -0.45 1.62 12.81
C ASP A 84 -1.61 0.98 12.01
N ILE A 85 -2.71 1.71 11.82
CA ILE A 85 -3.79 1.30 10.89
C ILE A 85 -3.24 1.12 9.47
N ARG A 86 -2.25 1.93 9.08
CA ARG A 86 -1.60 1.81 7.77
C ARG A 86 -0.78 0.53 7.63
N HIS A 87 -0.19 0.04 8.72
CA HIS A 87 0.47 -1.28 8.73
C HIS A 87 -0.57 -2.41 8.61
N SER A 88 -1.75 -2.25 9.22
CA SER A 88 -2.85 -3.21 9.08
C SER A 88 -3.35 -3.29 7.63
N TYR A 89 -3.49 -2.14 6.95
CA TYR A 89 -3.79 -2.11 5.51
C TYR A 89 -2.75 -2.89 4.69
N ALA A 90 -1.46 -2.71 4.95
CA ALA A 90 -0.40 -3.45 4.26
C ALA A 90 -0.53 -4.96 4.46
N ALA A 91 -0.73 -5.39 5.70
CA ALA A 91 -0.91 -6.81 6.02
C ALA A 91 -2.12 -7.41 5.29
N TRP A 92 -3.26 -6.72 5.26
CA TRP A 92 -4.45 -7.18 4.52
C TRP A 92 -4.21 -7.26 3.02
N MET A 93 -3.57 -6.25 2.42
CA MET A 93 -3.28 -6.30 0.98
C MET A 93 -2.34 -7.46 0.64
N ILE A 94 -1.34 -7.73 1.48
CA ILE A 94 -0.44 -8.88 1.30
C ILE A 94 -1.21 -10.20 1.43
N SER A 95 -2.11 -10.33 2.42
CA SER A 95 -2.94 -11.54 2.55
C SER A 95 -3.89 -11.76 1.37
N LEU A 96 -4.25 -10.69 0.66
CA LEU A 96 -5.04 -10.73 -0.57
C LEU A 96 -4.18 -10.95 -1.83
N ASN A 97 -2.89 -11.29 -1.67
CA ASN A 97 -1.92 -11.49 -2.75
C ASN A 97 -1.77 -10.27 -3.67
N VAL A 98 -1.92 -9.05 -3.13
CA VAL A 98 -1.61 -7.83 -3.88
C VAL A 98 -0.12 -7.76 -4.13
N GLU A 99 0.25 -7.52 -5.38
CA GLU A 99 1.65 -7.43 -5.82
C GLU A 99 2.43 -6.35 -5.03
N PRO A 100 3.65 -6.63 -4.54
CA PRO A 100 4.41 -5.71 -3.68
C PRO A 100 4.69 -4.31 -4.24
N LEU A 101 4.97 -4.18 -5.53
CA LEU A 101 5.14 -2.88 -6.19
C LEU A 101 3.83 -2.09 -6.23
N GLN A 102 2.70 -2.75 -6.49
CA GLN A 102 1.38 -2.12 -6.41
C GLN A 102 1.05 -1.68 -4.99
N LEU A 103 1.34 -2.50 -3.98
CA LEU A 103 1.20 -2.13 -2.58
C LEU A 103 2.06 -0.92 -2.24
N SER A 104 3.34 -0.95 -2.62
CA SER A 104 4.29 0.16 -2.45
C SER A 104 3.75 1.48 -3.02
N LYS A 105 3.19 1.44 -4.24
CA LYS A 105 2.55 2.59 -4.91
C LYS A 105 1.29 3.07 -4.18
N ASN A 106 0.41 2.16 -3.76
CA ASN A 106 -0.82 2.51 -3.02
C ASN A 106 -0.49 3.20 -1.69
N MET A 107 0.56 2.72 -1.04
CA MET A 107 1.05 3.28 0.21
C MET A 107 1.79 4.60 -0.04
N GLY A 108 2.51 4.75 -1.15
CA GLY A 108 3.36 5.91 -1.42
C GLY A 108 4.71 5.79 -0.71
N HIS A 109 5.28 4.59 -0.70
CA HIS A 109 6.65 4.40 -0.23
C HIS A 109 7.63 4.97 -1.26
N TYR A 110 8.78 5.43 -0.78
CA TYR A 110 9.77 6.10 -1.62
C TYR A 110 10.51 5.11 -2.54
N ASP A 111 10.67 3.86 -2.11
CA ASP A 111 11.18 2.76 -2.92
C ASP A 111 10.48 1.43 -2.56
N LEU A 112 10.64 0.44 -3.43
CA LEU A 112 10.14 -0.91 -3.20
C LEU A 112 10.90 -1.63 -2.08
N GLY A 113 12.18 -1.31 -1.89
CA GLY A 113 13.01 -1.89 -0.83
C GLY A 113 12.47 -1.63 0.57
N PHE A 114 11.87 -0.46 0.82
CA PHE A 114 11.21 -0.11 2.07
C PHE A 114 10.03 -1.02 2.35
N THR A 115 9.24 -1.32 1.31
CA THR A 115 8.12 -2.26 1.41
C THR A 115 8.61 -3.66 1.80
N TYR A 116 9.65 -4.17 1.13
CA TYR A 116 10.22 -5.48 1.47
C TYR A 116 10.87 -5.50 2.86
N ARG A 117 11.64 -4.47 3.24
CA ARG A 117 12.23 -4.38 4.59
C ARG A 117 11.16 -4.36 5.69
N THR A 118 10.05 -3.68 5.43
CA THR A 118 8.98 -3.51 6.44
C THR A 118 8.04 -4.72 6.49
N TYR A 119 7.68 -5.30 5.34
CA TYR A 119 6.61 -6.30 5.25
C TYR A 119 7.01 -7.64 4.62
N GLY A 120 8.27 -7.82 4.22
CA GLY A 120 8.73 -9.06 3.59
C GLY A 120 8.45 -10.31 4.43
N HIS A 121 8.43 -10.17 5.77
CA HIS A 121 8.07 -11.24 6.70
C HIS A 121 6.59 -11.69 6.62
N LEU A 122 5.71 -10.90 5.99
CA LEU A 122 4.31 -11.25 5.73
C LEU A 122 4.10 -11.80 4.32
N MET A 123 5.05 -11.58 3.42
CA MET A 123 4.91 -12.00 2.04
C MET A 123 5.08 -13.51 1.94
N PRO A 124 4.29 -14.19 1.10
CA PRO A 124 4.46 -15.61 0.87
C PRO A 124 5.89 -15.84 0.36
N VAL A 125 6.66 -16.58 1.14
CA VAL A 125 7.95 -17.11 0.66
C VAL A 125 7.58 -18.22 -0.31
N SER A 126 7.88 -18.03 -1.59
CA SER A 126 7.83 -19.12 -2.57
C SER A 126 8.93 -20.13 -2.22
N GLY A 127 8.65 -20.97 -1.23
CA GLY A 127 9.55 -21.98 -0.74
C GLY A 127 9.80 -23.05 -1.80
N HIS A 128 11.05 -23.14 -2.26
CA HIS A 128 11.75 -24.38 -2.65
C HIS A 128 11.22 -25.18 -3.86
N ASP A 129 10.11 -24.78 -4.49
CA ASP A 129 9.61 -25.42 -5.72
C ASP A 129 10.10 -24.70 -6.99
N GLU A 130 10.78 -23.56 -6.88
CA GLU A 130 11.23 -22.78 -8.04
C GLU A 130 12.31 -23.54 -8.83
N ALA A 131 13.29 -24.11 -8.13
CA ALA A 131 14.32 -24.96 -8.75
C ALA A 131 13.69 -26.22 -9.37
N SER A 132 12.70 -26.82 -8.70
CA SER A 132 11.98 -28.00 -9.18
C SER A 132 11.12 -27.69 -10.42
N ARG A 133 10.41 -26.56 -10.43
CA ARG A 133 9.65 -26.06 -11.59
C ARG A 133 10.56 -25.71 -12.75
N LEU A 134 11.71 -25.09 -12.47
CA LEU A 134 12.73 -24.81 -13.48
C LEU A 134 13.29 -26.10 -14.08
N GLY A 135 13.56 -27.11 -13.24
CA GLY A 135 14.00 -28.44 -13.68
C GLY A 135 12.97 -29.18 -14.55
N LYS A 136 11.67 -29.07 -14.23
CA LYS A 136 10.59 -29.59 -15.08
C LYS A 136 10.57 -28.90 -16.44
N LEU A 137 10.65 -27.57 -16.46
CA LEU A 137 10.72 -26.80 -17.71
C LEU A 137 11.91 -27.23 -18.59
N PHE A 138 13.08 -27.44 -17.99
CA PHE A 138 14.26 -27.93 -18.72
C PHE A 138 14.07 -29.33 -19.31
N THR A 139 13.35 -30.20 -18.60
CA THR A 139 13.03 -31.56 -19.04
C THR A 139 11.99 -31.56 -20.15
N GLU A 140 10.91 -30.79 -19.98
CA GLU A 140 9.79 -30.68 -20.93
C GLU A 140 10.19 -30.00 -22.24
N ALA A 141 11.01 -28.96 -22.18
CA ALA A 141 11.51 -28.27 -23.38
C ALA A 141 12.67 -29.03 -24.06
N GLY A 142 13.09 -30.20 -23.53
CA GLY A 142 14.18 -30.99 -24.11
C GLY A 142 15.54 -30.30 -24.04
N LEU A 143 15.75 -29.37 -23.11
CA LEU A 143 16.96 -28.56 -22.98
C LEU A 143 18.18 -29.35 -22.47
N ALA A 144 17.96 -30.59 -22.05
CA ALA A 144 19.01 -31.58 -21.86
C ALA A 144 19.64 -32.05 -23.20
N ASN A 145 19.09 -31.66 -24.35
CA ASN A 145 19.65 -31.91 -25.68
C ASN A 145 20.31 -30.65 -26.27
N GLU A 146 21.41 -30.85 -27.01
CA GLU A 146 22.28 -29.87 -27.69
C GLU A 146 21.62 -28.62 -28.33
N PRO A 147 20.41 -28.65 -28.93
CA PRO A 147 19.86 -27.52 -29.68
C PRO A 147 19.63 -26.23 -28.86
N PHE A 148 19.21 -26.33 -27.60
CA PHE A 148 18.90 -25.14 -26.79
C PHE A 148 20.15 -24.42 -26.28
N VAL A 149 21.20 -25.18 -25.96
CA VAL A 149 22.51 -24.61 -25.59
C VAL A 149 23.08 -23.79 -26.74
N ARG A 150 22.79 -24.16 -28.00
CA ARG A 150 23.16 -23.38 -29.19
C ARG A 150 22.35 -22.10 -29.32
N GLU A 151 21.06 -22.12 -29.03
CA GLU A 151 20.18 -20.94 -29.07
C GLU A 151 20.55 -19.92 -27.98
N LEU A 152 20.85 -20.38 -26.75
CA LEU A 152 21.37 -19.50 -25.69
C LEU A 152 22.75 -18.92 -26.03
N LYS A 153 23.62 -19.70 -26.68
CA LYS A 153 24.90 -19.19 -27.21
C LYS A 153 24.71 -18.16 -28.33
N LEU A 154 23.66 -18.27 -29.14
CA LEU A 154 23.33 -17.26 -30.15
C LEU A 154 22.74 -15.98 -29.52
N LEU A 155 21.90 -16.11 -28.49
CA LEU A 155 21.25 -14.98 -27.80
C LEU A 155 22.20 -14.22 -26.85
N TYR A 156 23.10 -14.93 -26.17
CA TYR A 156 23.94 -14.36 -25.11
C TYR A 156 25.46 -14.49 -25.39
N GLY A 157 25.88 -15.15 -26.47
CA GLY A 157 27.29 -15.35 -26.83
C GLY A 157 27.91 -14.18 -27.60
N GLY A 158 27.56 -12.95 -27.23
CA GLY A 158 28.26 -11.76 -27.71
C GLY A 158 29.68 -11.71 -27.17
N LYS A 159 30.67 -11.62 -28.09
CA LYS A 159 32.12 -11.62 -27.89
C LYS A 159 32.57 -10.95 -26.59
N ARG A 160 33.30 -11.71 -25.75
CA ARG A 160 34.31 -11.11 -24.85
C ARG A 160 35.29 -10.34 -25.73
N ALA A 161 35.44 -9.04 -25.46
CA ALA A 161 36.58 -8.26 -25.92
C ALA A 161 37.89 -8.84 -25.34
#